data_AF-A0A945MJL3-F1
#
_entry.id   AF-A0A945MJL3-F1
#
_cell.length_a   1.000
_cell.length_b   1.000
_cell.length_c   1.000
_cell.angle_alpha   90.00
_cell.angle_beta   90.00
_cell.angle_gamma   90.00
#
_symmetry.space_group_name_H-M   'P 1'
#
loop_
_entity.id
_entity.type
_entity.pdbx_description
1 polymer ?
#
loop_
_entity_poly.entity_id
_entity_poly.type
_entity_poly.pdbx_seq_one_letter_code
_entity_poly.pdbx_strand_id
1 'polypeptide(L)'
;MKKVLSVASMLAVGIMLQASVVSAHVPIPGIDSATLFQWPAGQEPTLDGDLSEWDIVPEDYYVPFDSHFEYYLGLGQENDESNLSFRVVAGWSAGTNRLYFMMERFDNYWDRNGVGAVAAGDDSWEIMIDADHGGEQHFALADDFEDADELQRNQGRFAQNAHCVWPEMPDANRAVGWKWFFNSNSTWHDEAPWGDYGFQLDGQVNSGEVTARIEMMSAAWDDFHWIGPDDSQIHTFTEGNTIGLGWVVHDMDSAEEDNGGASDGGWGINPNIQMWFDCGNCSDFLLAPIDPRVDFSNVPTAVEDDSWGRIKAVYIQ
;
A
#
# COMPACT_ATOMS: atom_id res chain seq x y z
N MET A 1 -35.89 -17.30 69.15
CA MET A 1 -35.29 -16.01 68.77
C MET A 1 -34.49 -16.21 67.49
N LYS A 2 -34.74 -15.33 66.50
CA LYS A 2 -34.04 -15.09 65.22
C LYS A 2 -34.04 -16.19 64.13
N LYS A 3 -34.73 -15.83 63.04
CA LYS A 3 -34.70 -16.36 61.67
C LYS A 3 -33.34 -16.07 60.99
N VAL A 4 -33.05 -16.77 59.89
CA VAL A 4 -32.58 -16.32 58.54
C VAL A 4 -31.97 -17.58 57.85
N LEU A 5 -32.67 -18.26 56.92
CA LEU A 5 -32.53 -18.19 55.44
C LEU A 5 -31.07 -18.27 54.95
N SER A 6 -30.63 -18.90 53.85
CA SER A 6 -31.16 -19.75 52.77
C SER A 6 -30.03 -19.78 51.70
N VAL A 7 -30.09 -20.72 50.74
CA VAL A 7 -29.41 -20.70 49.40
C VAL A 7 -27.91 -21.07 49.42
N ALA A 8 -27.48 -22.32 49.15
CA ALA A 8 -27.33 -23.00 47.86
C ALA A 8 -26.52 -22.20 46.82
N SER A 9 -25.43 -22.75 46.28
CA SER A 9 -25.13 -22.75 44.82
C SER A 9 -23.80 -23.43 44.50
N MET A 10 -23.86 -24.24 43.46
CA MET A 10 -22.81 -25.05 42.85
C MET A 10 -21.72 -24.16 42.23
N LEU A 11 -20.45 -24.51 42.42
CA LEU A 11 -19.34 -23.93 41.67
C LEU A 11 -19.07 -24.83 40.45
N ALA A 12 -19.72 -24.54 39.34
CA ALA A 12 -19.34 -25.06 38.04
C ALA A 12 -18.16 -24.21 37.52
N VAL A 13 -16.99 -24.82 37.42
CA VAL A 13 -15.80 -24.24 36.80
C VAL A 13 -16.06 -24.16 35.29
N GLY A 14 -16.46 -22.98 34.83
CA GLY A 14 -16.48 -22.65 33.41
C GLY A 14 -15.04 -22.39 32.95
N ILE A 15 -14.55 -23.22 32.03
CA ILE A 15 -13.40 -22.88 31.20
C ILE A 15 -13.88 -21.76 30.28
N MET A 16 -13.62 -20.51 30.66
CA MET A 16 -13.64 -19.42 29.69
C MET A 16 -12.37 -19.55 28.87
N LEU A 17 -12.51 -20.01 27.61
CA LEU A 17 -11.55 -19.60 26.59
C LEU A 17 -11.56 -18.07 26.62
N GLN A 18 -10.46 -17.48 27.11
CA GLN A 18 -10.14 -16.13 26.69
C GLN A 18 -9.83 -16.24 25.21
N ALA A 19 -10.84 -16.00 24.37
CA ALA A 19 -10.55 -15.43 23.07
C ALA A 19 -9.80 -14.15 23.40
N SER A 20 -8.48 -14.18 23.22
CA SER A 20 -7.72 -12.97 22.95
C SER A 20 -8.55 -12.22 21.92
N VAL A 21 -8.91 -10.98 22.24
CA VAL A 21 -9.41 -10.03 21.25
C VAL A 21 -8.38 -10.04 20.13
N VAL A 22 -8.67 -10.78 19.06
CA VAL A 22 -8.04 -10.54 17.76
C VAL A 22 -8.31 -9.07 17.52
N SER A 23 -7.25 -8.28 17.31
CA SER A 23 -7.38 -6.86 16.99
C SER A 23 -8.48 -6.74 15.94
N ALA A 24 -9.54 -6.02 16.26
CA ALA A 24 -10.64 -5.90 15.32
C ALA A 24 -10.12 -5.11 14.12
N HIS A 25 -9.96 -5.80 12.98
CA HIS A 25 -9.54 -5.26 11.68
C HIS A 25 -10.27 -3.97 11.33
N VAL A 26 -9.60 -3.05 10.63
CA VAL A 26 -10.27 -1.86 10.09
C VAL A 26 -10.91 -2.24 8.75
N PRO A 27 -12.25 -2.28 8.66
CA PRO A 27 -12.93 -2.72 7.44
C PRO A 27 -12.77 -1.69 6.33
N ILE A 28 -12.72 -2.17 5.09
CA ILE A 28 -12.81 -1.35 3.89
C ILE A 28 -14.30 -1.18 3.56
N PRO A 29 -14.84 0.04 3.49
CA PRO A 29 -16.23 0.27 3.15
C PRO A 29 -16.66 -0.44 1.85
N GLY A 30 -17.75 -1.22 1.92
CA GLY A 30 -18.29 -1.92 0.75
C GLY A 30 -17.54 -3.18 0.32
N ILE A 31 -16.45 -3.56 1.00
CA ILE A 31 -15.67 -4.76 0.73
C ILE A 31 -15.81 -5.74 1.89
N ASP A 32 -16.44 -6.89 1.66
CA ASP A 32 -16.70 -7.90 2.70
C ASP A 32 -15.42 -8.64 3.12
N SER A 33 -14.50 -8.86 2.19
CA SER A 33 -13.23 -9.57 2.40
C SER A 33 -12.25 -9.12 1.34
N ALA A 34 -11.17 -8.44 1.74
CA ALA A 34 -10.14 -8.01 0.82
C ALA A 34 -9.12 -9.12 0.57
N THR A 35 -8.77 -9.33 -0.69
CA THR A 35 -7.84 -10.37 -1.13
C THR A 35 -6.86 -9.79 -2.14
N LEU A 36 -5.59 -10.18 -2.06
CA LEU A 36 -4.60 -9.86 -3.09
C LEU A 36 -4.65 -10.91 -4.20
N PHE A 37 -4.73 -10.46 -5.45
CA PHE A 37 -4.71 -11.34 -6.62
C PHE A 37 -3.35 -12.05 -6.77
N GLN A 38 -3.33 -13.37 -6.91
CA GLN A 38 -2.06 -14.09 -7.08
C GLN A 38 -1.68 -14.20 -8.56
N TRP A 39 -0.54 -13.61 -8.92
CA TRP A 39 0.13 -13.80 -10.20
C TRP A 39 0.95 -15.11 -10.19
N PRO A 40 0.75 -16.01 -11.17
CA PRO A 40 1.63 -17.15 -11.37
C PRO A 40 3.04 -16.69 -11.79
N ALA A 41 4.05 -17.47 -11.42
CA ALA A 41 5.44 -17.20 -11.80
C ALA A 41 5.61 -17.08 -13.32
N GLY A 42 6.16 -15.96 -13.78
CA GLY A 42 6.39 -15.64 -15.20
C GLY A 42 5.18 -15.03 -15.92
N GLN A 43 4.08 -14.77 -15.19
CA GLN A 43 2.88 -14.09 -15.66
C GLN A 43 2.62 -12.80 -14.89
N GLU A 44 3.59 -12.32 -14.09
CA GLU A 44 3.50 -11.02 -13.42
C GLU A 44 3.39 -9.88 -14.45
N PRO A 45 2.71 -8.78 -14.10
CA PRO A 45 2.49 -7.67 -15.03
C PRO A 45 3.82 -7.00 -15.41
N THR A 46 3.93 -6.55 -16.66
CA THR A 46 5.00 -5.66 -17.08
C THR A 46 4.65 -4.26 -16.63
N LEU A 47 5.53 -3.60 -15.89
CA LEU A 47 5.25 -2.26 -15.37
C LEU A 47 5.61 -1.21 -16.42
N ASP A 48 4.67 -0.88 -17.30
CA ASP A 48 4.86 0.10 -18.38
C ASP A 48 3.69 1.10 -18.53
N GLY A 49 2.70 1.00 -17.64
CA GLY A 49 1.50 1.82 -17.59
C GLY A 49 0.46 1.45 -18.66
N ASP A 50 0.66 0.37 -19.42
CA ASP A 50 -0.41 -0.33 -20.13
C ASP A 50 -1.09 -1.30 -19.15
N LEU A 51 -2.38 -1.08 -18.89
CA LEU A 51 -3.10 -1.87 -17.89
C LEU A 51 -3.69 -3.17 -18.46
N SER A 52 -3.38 -3.52 -19.72
CA SER A 52 -4.02 -4.65 -20.42
C SER A 52 -3.86 -5.99 -19.69
N GLU A 53 -2.74 -6.21 -19.00
CA GLU A 53 -2.49 -7.41 -18.21
C GLU A 53 -3.47 -7.55 -17.05
N TRP A 54 -3.95 -6.43 -16.49
CA TRP A 54 -4.87 -6.41 -15.36
C TRP A 54 -6.33 -6.71 -15.74
N ASP A 55 -6.67 -6.73 -17.04
CA ASP A 55 -8.03 -7.05 -17.53
C ASP A 55 -8.47 -8.48 -17.16
N ILE A 56 -7.53 -9.36 -16.84
CA ILE A 56 -7.84 -10.73 -16.40
C ILE A 56 -8.31 -10.78 -14.93
N VAL A 57 -8.01 -9.75 -14.15
CA VAL A 57 -8.29 -9.72 -12.72
C VAL A 57 -9.79 -9.55 -12.51
N PRO A 58 -10.46 -10.46 -11.78
CA PRO A 58 -11.89 -10.34 -11.52
C PRO A 58 -12.23 -9.03 -10.77
N GLU A 59 -13.40 -8.47 -11.07
CA GLU A 59 -13.86 -7.18 -10.54
C GLU A 59 -13.88 -7.13 -9.00
N ASP A 60 -14.07 -8.26 -8.33
CA ASP A 60 -14.13 -8.32 -6.86
C ASP A 60 -12.78 -8.17 -6.15
N TYR A 61 -11.66 -8.11 -6.88
CA TYR A 61 -10.36 -7.70 -6.33
C TYR A 61 -10.15 -6.18 -6.35
N TYR A 62 -10.94 -5.45 -7.14
CA TYR A 62 -10.80 -4.00 -7.25
C TYR A 62 -11.45 -3.31 -6.06
N VAL A 63 -10.75 -2.33 -5.51
CA VAL A 63 -11.28 -1.38 -4.53
C VAL A 63 -11.68 -0.12 -5.31
N PRO A 64 -13.00 0.13 -5.48
CA PRO A 64 -13.48 1.29 -6.23
C PRO A 64 -13.35 2.57 -5.41
N PHE A 65 -13.46 3.72 -6.06
CA PHE A 65 -13.39 5.03 -5.40
C PHE A 65 -14.41 5.17 -4.26
N ASP A 66 -15.64 4.71 -4.46
CA ASP A 66 -16.72 4.72 -3.45
C ASP A 66 -16.38 3.97 -2.14
N SER A 67 -15.41 3.06 -2.18
CA SER A 67 -14.91 2.37 -0.99
C SER A 67 -13.92 3.19 -0.16
N HIS A 68 -13.44 4.33 -0.67
CA HIS A 68 -12.44 5.16 0.01
C HIS A 68 -13.09 6.25 0.86
N PHE A 69 -12.37 6.64 1.91
CA PHE A 69 -12.81 7.61 2.90
C PHE A 69 -11.89 8.84 2.91
N GLU A 70 -12.47 10.01 2.71
CA GLU A 70 -11.80 11.31 2.73
C GLU A 70 -11.51 11.75 4.17
N TYR A 71 -10.25 12.14 4.43
CA TYR A 71 -9.74 12.42 5.77
C TYR A 71 -9.59 13.90 6.15
N TYR A 72 -9.35 14.79 5.20
CA TYR A 72 -8.85 16.15 5.43
C TYR A 72 -9.95 17.20 5.35
N LEU A 73 -10.89 17.06 4.43
CA LEU A 73 -12.04 17.94 4.23
C LEU A 73 -13.25 17.54 5.10
N GLY A 74 -13.23 16.32 5.66
CA GLY A 74 -14.33 15.79 6.46
C GLY A 74 -15.53 15.35 5.63
N LEU A 75 -15.30 15.02 4.36
CA LEU A 75 -16.34 14.57 3.43
C LEU A 75 -16.74 13.11 3.68
N GLY A 76 -15.88 12.32 4.31
CA GLY A 76 -16.12 10.89 4.50
C GLY A 76 -16.21 10.17 3.17
N GLN A 77 -17.39 9.65 2.79
CA GLN A 77 -17.60 8.98 1.49
C GLN A 77 -18.44 9.81 0.52
N GLU A 78 -18.62 11.12 0.78
CA GLU A 78 -19.28 12.04 -0.16
C GLU A 78 -18.30 12.43 -1.28
N ASN A 79 -17.95 11.43 -2.10
CA ASN A 79 -16.95 11.50 -3.14
C ASN A 79 -17.50 12.18 -4.43
N ASP A 80 -16.73 13.09 -5.03
CA ASP A 80 -17.06 13.77 -6.29
C ASP A 80 -16.21 13.22 -7.45
N GLU A 81 -16.79 12.31 -8.24
CA GLU A 81 -16.12 11.69 -9.39
C GLU A 81 -15.76 12.69 -10.51
N SER A 82 -16.31 13.91 -10.49
CA SER A 82 -15.92 14.95 -11.45
C SER A 82 -14.65 15.70 -11.04
N ASN A 83 -14.23 15.55 -9.79
CA ASN A 83 -12.92 15.99 -9.29
C ASN A 83 -11.92 14.84 -9.45
N LEU A 84 -12.09 13.79 -8.64
CA LEU A 84 -11.20 12.65 -8.57
C LEU A 84 -12.02 11.38 -8.73
N SER A 85 -11.53 10.41 -9.48
CA SER A 85 -12.09 9.06 -9.47
C SER A 85 -11.00 8.06 -9.76
N PHE A 86 -10.98 6.97 -9.01
CA PHE A 86 -9.97 5.94 -9.23
C PHE A 86 -10.46 4.55 -8.83
N ARG A 87 -9.75 3.55 -9.31
CA ARG A 87 -9.86 2.18 -8.82
C ARG A 87 -8.48 1.63 -8.58
N VAL A 88 -8.36 0.85 -7.51
CA VAL A 88 -7.10 0.23 -7.11
C VAL A 88 -7.26 -1.28 -7.10
N VAL A 89 -6.23 -1.98 -7.51
CA VAL A 89 -6.10 -3.42 -7.27
C VAL A 89 -4.70 -3.73 -6.77
N ALA A 90 -4.61 -4.69 -5.85
CA ALA A 90 -3.36 -5.20 -5.34
C ALA A 90 -3.26 -6.70 -5.63
N GLY A 91 -2.06 -7.13 -6.00
CA GLY A 91 -1.72 -8.51 -6.26
C GLY A 91 -0.35 -8.88 -5.67
N TRP A 92 -0.02 -10.15 -5.76
CA TRP A 92 1.24 -10.69 -5.25
C TRP A 92 1.70 -11.86 -6.11
N SER A 93 3.00 -12.18 -6.09
CA SER A 93 3.53 -13.39 -6.72
C SER A 93 4.44 -14.14 -5.76
N ALA A 94 4.19 -15.44 -5.61
CA ALA A 94 5.13 -16.34 -4.94
C ALA A 94 6.42 -16.54 -5.77
N GLY A 95 6.36 -16.32 -7.09
CA GLY A 95 7.50 -16.48 -8.01
C GLY A 95 8.54 -15.37 -7.88
N THR A 96 8.09 -14.11 -7.89
CA THR A 96 8.99 -12.95 -7.68
C THR A 96 9.12 -12.57 -6.21
N ASN A 97 8.21 -13.05 -5.35
CA ASN A 97 8.11 -12.66 -3.94
C ASN A 97 7.93 -11.14 -3.80
N ARG A 98 6.94 -10.59 -4.52
CA ARG A 98 6.63 -9.16 -4.58
C ARG A 98 5.13 -8.90 -4.47
N LEU A 99 4.81 -7.68 -4.03
CA LEU A 99 3.51 -7.08 -4.19
C LEU A 99 3.48 -6.26 -5.48
N TYR A 100 2.34 -6.28 -6.14
CA TYR A 100 2.04 -5.53 -7.36
C TYR A 100 0.79 -4.70 -7.11
N PHE A 101 0.81 -3.45 -7.54
CA PHE A 101 -0.31 -2.55 -7.39
C PHE A 101 -0.61 -1.92 -8.72
N MET A 102 -1.88 -1.66 -8.96
CA MET A 102 -2.34 -0.87 -10.09
C MET A 102 -3.38 0.13 -9.63
N MET A 103 -3.30 1.34 -10.17
CA MET A 103 -4.31 2.36 -10.06
C MET A 103 -4.60 2.95 -11.44
N GLU A 104 -5.87 3.02 -11.77
CA GLU A 104 -6.38 3.87 -12.85
C GLU A 104 -7.07 5.07 -12.19
N ARG A 105 -6.55 6.27 -12.42
CA ARG A 105 -7.01 7.52 -11.80
C ARG A 105 -7.42 8.52 -12.87
N PHE A 106 -8.67 8.95 -12.83
CA PHE A 106 -9.11 10.22 -13.40
C PHE A 106 -8.88 11.33 -12.38
N ASP A 107 -8.48 12.49 -12.88
CA ASP A 107 -8.33 13.69 -12.06
C ASP A 107 -8.69 14.95 -12.88
N ASN A 108 -9.32 15.95 -12.26
CA ASN A 108 -9.58 17.26 -12.85
C ASN A 108 -8.32 18.13 -12.97
N TYR A 109 -7.28 17.85 -12.19
CA TYR A 109 -6.00 18.53 -12.27
C TYR A 109 -4.87 17.72 -11.62
N TRP A 110 -3.87 17.32 -12.42
CA TRP A 110 -2.74 16.58 -11.85
C TRP A 110 -1.64 17.50 -11.30
N ASP A 111 -1.62 17.75 -9.99
CA ASP A 111 -0.69 18.71 -9.38
C ASP A 111 0.72 18.13 -9.12
N ARG A 112 1.72 18.78 -9.72
CA ARG A 112 3.17 18.50 -9.53
C ARG A 112 3.96 19.74 -9.11
N ASN A 113 3.27 20.84 -8.82
CA ASN A 113 3.85 22.11 -8.40
C ASN A 113 3.61 22.40 -6.92
N GLY A 114 2.93 21.51 -6.20
CA GLY A 114 2.62 21.69 -4.81
C GLY A 114 3.84 21.93 -3.91
N VAL A 115 3.55 22.57 -2.78
CA VAL A 115 4.51 22.80 -1.69
C VAL A 115 3.81 22.45 -0.38
N GLY A 116 4.22 21.33 0.22
CA GLY A 116 3.56 20.81 1.42
C GLY A 116 4.39 19.77 2.16
N ALA A 117 3.94 19.44 3.37
CA ALA A 117 4.60 18.42 4.20
C ALA A 117 4.23 16.98 3.79
N VAL A 118 3.02 16.78 3.27
CA VAL A 118 2.54 15.49 2.76
C VAL A 118 2.90 15.39 1.29
N ALA A 119 3.66 14.36 0.89
CA ALA A 119 4.10 14.13 -0.48
C ALA A 119 4.71 15.37 -1.21
N ALA A 120 5.41 16.23 -0.46
CA ALA A 120 5.92 17.53 -0.94
C ALA A 120 4.84 18.51 -1.44
N GLY A 121 3.56 18.23 -1.22
CA GLY A 121 2.42 19.00 -1.71
C GLY A 121 1.85 18.49 -3.03
N ASP A 122 2.42 17.44 -3.61
CA ASP A 122 2.00 16.95 -4.91
C ASP A 122 0.94 15.83 -4.81
N ASP A 123 0.22 15.66 -5.92
CA ASP A 123 -0.59 14.48 -6.19
C ASP A 123 0.24 13.21 -6.08
N SER A 124 -0.26 12.27 -5.27
CA SER A 124 0.53 11.11 -4.86
C SER A 124 -0.33 9.95 -4.39
N TRP A 125 0.33 8.80 -4.23
CA TRP A 125 -0.24 7.61 -3.64
C TRP A 125 0.66 7.13 -2.50
N GLU A 126 0.18 7.28 -1.27
CA GLU A 126 0.85 6.77 -0.08
C GLU A 126 0.42 5.33 0.18
N ILE A 127 1.39 4.44 0.39
CA ILE A 127 1.15 3.01 0.61
C ILE A 127 1.83 2.57 1.90
N MET A 128 1.09 1.81 2.70
CA MET A 128 1.50 1.25 3.98
C MET A 128 1.47 -0.29 3.88
N ILE A 129 2.60 -0.94 4.14
CA ILE A 129 2.77 -2.40 4.04
C ILE A 129 3.27 -2.94 5.37
N ASP A 130 2.50 -3.84 5.96
CA ASP A 130 2.87 -4.64 7.14
C ASP A 130 2.73 -6.12 6.76
N ALA A 131 3.84 -6.68 6.29
CA ALA A 131 3.83 -7.97 5.61
C ALA A 131 3.73 -9.17 6.57
N ASP A 132 4.26 -9.05 7.79
CA ASP A 132 4.10 -10.08 8.83
C ASP A 132 2.87 -9.87 9.71
N HIS A 133 2.12 -8.77 9.47
CA HIS A 133 0.87 -8.42 10.14
C HIS A 133 1.06 -8.20 11.65
N GLY A 134 2.21 -7.61 12.03
CA GLY A 134 2.56 -7.33 13.42
C GLY A 134 1.90 -6.08 14.00
N GLY A 135 1.45 -5.15 13.14
CA GLY A 135 0.76 -3.91 13.51
C GLY A 135 1.70 -2.80 14.00
N GLU A 136 2.98 -2.84 13.63
CA GLU A 136 4.00 -1.88 14.05
C GLU A 136 3.79 -0.48 13.47
N GLN A 137 4.48 0.49 14.08
CA GLN A 137 4.62 1.83 13.55
C GLN A 137 5.49 1.84 12.30
N HIS A 138 5.14 2.72 11.36
CA HIS A 138 5.91 2.92 10.13
C HIS A 138 7.18 3.73 10.34
N PHE A 139 7.19 4.58 11.37
CA PHE A 139 8.28 5.51 11.62
C PHE A 139 8.40 5.80 13.12
N ALA A 140 9.61 6.15 13.54
CA ALA A 140 9.90 6.61 14.90
C ALA A 140 9.92 8.14 14.95
N LEU A 141 9.44 8.71 16.06
CA LEU A 141 9.49 10.13 16.33
C LEU A 141 10.89 10.55 16.76
N ALA A 142 11.22 11.83 16.53
CA ALA A 142 12.55 12.37 16.83
C ALA A 142 12.97 12.22 18.31
N ASP A 143 12.01 12.17 19.23
CA ASP A 143 12.25 12.01 20.67
C ASP A 143 12.29 10.54 21.13
N ASP A 144 12.02 9.57 20.24
CA ASP A 144 12.05 8.15 20.59
C ASP A 144 13.47 7.60 20.74
N PHE A 145 14.44 8.20 20.04
CA PHE A 145 15.84 7.78 20.01
C PHE A 145 16.79 8.98 20.10
N GLU A 146 17.75 8.93 21.02
CA GLU A 146 18.80 9.98 21.13
C GLU A 146 19.84 9.87 20.00
N ASP A 147 20.07 8.65 19.49
CA ASP A 147 21.04 8.38 18.44
C ASP A 147 20.37 8.44 17.05
N ALA A 148 20.97 9.20 16.14
CA ALA A 148 20.40 9.43 14.81
C ALA A 148 20.41 8.16 13.93
N ASP A 149 21.40 7.28 14.08
CA ASP A 149 21.46 6.03 13.33
C ASP A 149 20.39 5.05 13.86
N GLU A 150 20.16 5.02 15.18
CA GLU A 150 19.08 4.24 15.79
C GLU A 150 17.70 4.77 15.43
N LEU A 151 17.51 6.09 15.37
CA LEU A 151 16.30 6.71 14.83
C LEU A 151 16.07 6.22 13.39
N GLN A 152 17.10 6.35 12.55
CA GLN A 152 17.02 5.99 11.13
C GLN A 152 16.78 4.49 10.92
N ARG A 153 17.32 3.65 11.81
CA ARG A 153 17.14 2.20 11.84
C ARG A 153 15.69 1.77 12.07
N ASN A 154 14.89 2.61 12.71
CA ASN A 154 13.48 2.35 13.03
C ASN A 154 12.50 3.08 12.09
N GLN A 155 12.99 3.71 11.01
CA GLN A 155 12.15 4.26 9.94
C GLN A 155 11.84 3.14 8.94
N GLY A 156 10.60 2.65 8.92
CA GLY A 156 10.16 1.61 8.00
C GLY A 156 10.52 0.18 8.38
N ARG A 157 10.94 -0.06 9.61
CA ARG A 157 11.63 -1.30 10.00
C ARG A 157 10.77 -2.55 9.82
N PHE A 158 9.60 -2.56 10.44
CA PHE A 158 8.71 -3.73 10.51
C PHE A 158 7.44 -3.51 9.66
N ALA A 159 6.91 -2.30 9.70
CA ALA A 159 5.91 -1.81 8.75
C ALA A 159 6.53 -0.69 7.89
N GLN A 160 6.23 -0.68 6.59
CA GLN A 160 6.79 0.25 5.61
C GLN A 160 5.73 1.25 5.15
N ASN A 161 6.06 2.54 5.13
CA ASN A 161 5.25 3.58 4.51
C ASN A 161 6.08 4.29 3.42
N ALA A 162 5.50 4.45 2.23
CA ALA A 162 6.09 5.25 1.17
C ALA A 162 5.06 6.10 0.44
N HIS A 163 5.43 7.35 0.13
CA HIS A 163 4.72 8.19 -0.82
C HIS A 163 5.26 7.94 -2.23
N CYS A 164 4.38 7.55 -3.14
CA CYS A 164 4.70 7.32 -4.54
C CYS A 164 4.14 8.46 -5.39
N VAL A 165 4.95 8.95 -6.33
CA VAL A 165 4.70 10.17 -7.09
C VAL A 165 5.12 10.00 -8.54
N TRP A 166 4.28 10.50 -9.44
CA TRP A 166 4.51 10.38 -10.88
C TRP A 166 4.13 11.66 -11.62
N PRO A 167 4.90 12.08 -12.65
CA PRO A 167 6.26 11.61 -12.93
C PRO A 167 7.23 11.96 -11.78
N GLU A 168 8.41 11.33 -11.78
CA GLU A 168 9.45 11.49 -10.75
C GLU A 168 9.73 12.95 -10.37
N MET A 169 10.00 13.19 -9.09
CA MET A 169 10.40 14.50 -8.57
C MET A 169 11.88 14.81 -8.89
N PRO A 170 12.18 15.91 -9.61
CA PRO A 170 13.55 16.22 -10.02
C PRO A 170 14.31 17.17 -9.05
N ASP A 171 13.67 17.70 -8.00
CA ASP A 171 14.26 18.70 -7.09
C ASP A 171 14.64 18.09 -5.73
N ALA A 172 15.87 18.37 -5.28
CA ALA A 172 16.40 17.95 -3.97
C ALA A 172 15.74 18.65 -2.77
N ASN A 173 14.97 19.72 -2.99
CA ASN A 173 14.13 20.33 -1.95
C ASN A 173 12.80 19.59 -1.74
N ARG A 174 12.50 18.60 -2.60
CA ARG A 174 11.42 17.63 -2.44
C ARG A 174 12.03 16.24 -2.25
N ALA A 175 11.21 15.22 -2.03
CA ALA A 175 11.69 13.85 -2.14
C ALA A 175 12.28 13.64 -3.54
N VAL A 176 13.41 12.94 -3.65
CA VAL A 176 14.03 12.65 -4.96
C VAL A 176 13.56 11.28 -5.43
N GLY A 177 13.09 11.19 -6.69
CA GLY A 177 12.64 9.93 -7.30
C GLY A 177 11.11 9.78 -7.35
N TRP A 178 10.65 8.57 -7.65
CA TRP A 178 9.21 8.24 -7.73
C TRP A 178 8.66 7.71 -6.40
N LYS A 179 9.50 7.18 -5.52
CA LYS A 179 9.07 6.56 -4.25
C LYS A 179 9.88 7.13 -3.10
N TRP A 180 9.23 7.95 -2.30
CA TRP A 180 9.77 8.45 -1.06
C TRP A 180 9.42 7.50 0.09
N PHE A 181 10.38 6.70 0.55
CA PHE A 181 10.19 5.91 1.75
C PHE A 181 10.22 6.85 2.96
N PHE A 182 9.06 6.95 3.62
CA PHE A 182 8.78 8.01 4.58
C PHE A 182 9.79 8.02 5.74
N ASN A 183 10.36 9.20 6.02
CA ASN A 183 11.43 9.44 7.00
C ASN A 183 12.68 8.56 6.83
N SER A 184 12.82 7.83 5.72
CA SER A 184 13.96 6.95 5.49
C SER A 184 15.09 7.65 4.74
N ASN A 185 16.34 7.42 5.15
CA ASN A 185 17.53 7.80 4.38
C ASN A 185 17.96 6.72 3.38
N SER A 186 17.13 5.71 3.15
CA SER A 186 17.42 4.69 2.15
C SER A 186 17.39 5.28 0.74
N THR A 187 18.23 4.74 -0.14
CA THR A 187 18.39 5.19 -1.53
C THR A 187 18.39 4.03 -2.52
N TRP A 188 17.79 2.89 -2.14
CA TRP A 188 17.90 1.64 -2.90
C TRP A 188 16.58 0.88 -3.05
N HIS A 189 15.55 1.22 -2.27
CA HIS A 189 14.28 0.46 -2.18
C HIS A 189 13.34 0.63 -3.37
N ASP A 190 13.62 1.61 -4.22
CA ASP A 190 12.82 2.09 -5.36
C ASP A 190 13.44 1.69 -6.70
N GLU A 191 14.58 1.00 -6.67
CA GLU A 191 15.24 0.43 -7.84
C GLU A 191 15.03 -1.08 -7.92
N ALA A 192 15.09 -1.63 -9.13
CA ALA A 192 15.06 -3.06 -9.34
C ALA A 192 16.24 -3.76 -8.63
N PRO A 193 16.00 -4.90 -7.94
CA PRO A 193 14.78 -5.72 -7.98
C PRO A 193 13.79 -5.44 -6.83
N TRP A 194 13.90 -4.32 -6.12
CA TRP A 194 13.15 -4.05 -4.88
C TRP A 194 11.92 -3.19 -5.09
N GLY A 195 12.01 -2.24 -6.03
CA GLY A 195 10.89 -1.43 -6.48
C GLY A 195 11.00 -1.19 -7.97
N ASP A 196 9.86 -1.00 -8.61
CA ASP A 196 9.77 -0.59 -10.01
C ASP A 196 8.36 -0.05 -10.26
N TYR A 197 8.17 0.72 -11.34
CA TYR A 197 6.88 1.32 -11.66
C TYR A 197 6.64 1.47 -13.16
N GLY A 198 5.36 1.47 -13.54
CA GLY A 198 4.85 1.82 -14.86
C GLY A 198 3.95 3.04 -14.72
N PHE A 199 4.09 4.00 -15.64
CA PHE A 199 3.26 5.20 -15.60
C PHE A 199 2.95 5.70 -17.01
N GLN A 200 1.66 5.91 -17.27
CA GLN A 200 1.17 6.62 -18.44
C GLN A 200 0.18 7.70 -18.02
N LEU A 201 0.20 8.82 -18.74
CA LEU A 201 -0.69 9.95 -18.50
C LEU A 201 -1.31 10.41 -19.82
N ASP A 202 -2.63 10.34 -19.91
CA ASP A 202 -3.39 11.06 -20.92
C ASP A 202 -3.75 12.43 -20.38
N GLY A 203 -3.20 13.48 -20.99
CA GLY A 203 -3.32 14.86 -20.50
C GLY A 203 -1.95 15.43 -20.18
N GLN A 204 -1.91 16.43 -19.31
CA GLN A 204 -0.66 17.08 -18.92
C GLN A 204 -0.69 17.49 -17.46
N VAL A 205 0.41 17.22 -16.75
CA VAL A 205 0.60 17.71 -15.38
C VAL A 205 0.42 19.22 -15.29
N ASN A 206 -0.13 19.69 -14.18
CA ASN A 206 -0.44 21.08 -13.89
C ASN A 206 -1.35 21.73 -14.96
N SER A 207 -2.25 20.95 -15.58
CA SER A 207 -3.06 21.43 -16.69
C SER A 207 -4.32 20.58 -16.94
N GLY A 208 -5.42 20.96 -16.29
CA GLY A 208 -6.75 20.41 -16.58
C GLY A 208 -6.86 18.90 -16.36
N GLU A 209 -7.93 18.32 -16.90
CA GLU A 209 -8.28 16.91 -16.67
C GLU A 209 -7.23 15.94 -17.23
N VAL A 210 -6.99 14.86 -16.49
CA VAL A 210 -6.08 13.78 -16.87
C VAL A 210 -6.68 12.40 -16.63
N THR A 211 -6.09 11.39 -17.26
CA THR A 211 -6.21 10.00 -16.84
C THR A 211 -4.82 9.40 -16.68
N ALA A 212 -4.48 9.00 -15.46
CA ALA A 212 -3.24 8.35 -15.09
C ALA A 212 -3.46 6.84 -14.96
N ARG A 213 -2.54 6.07 -15.54
CA ARG A 213 -2.43 4.62 -15.40
C ARG A 213 -1.11 4.33 -14.72
N ILE A 214 -1.20 3.78 -13.52
CA ILE A 214 -0.08 3.60 -12.61
C ILE A 214 0.01 2.15 -12.24
N GLU A 215 1.21 1.60 -12.34
CA GLU A 215 1.54 0.28 -11.84
C GLU A 215 2.79 0.40 -10.98
N MET A 216 2.90 -0.40 -9.94
CA MET A 216 4.12 -0.48 -9.16
C MET A 216 4.34 -1.84 -8.55
N MET A 217 5.60 -2.16 -8.34
CA MET A 217 6.05 -3.33 -7.62
C MET A 217 6.82 -2.90 -6.37
N SER A 218 6.62 -3.64 -5.29
CA SER A 218 7.42 -3.46 -4.08
C SER A 218 7.80 -4.81 -3.45
N ALA A 219 9.05 -4.92 -3.04
CA ALA A 219 9.45 -5.83 -1.98
C ALA A 219 8.86 -5.34 -0.63
N ALA A 220 8.66 -6.29 0.29
CA ALA A 220 8.31 -6.02 1.67
C ALA A 220 9.30 -6.73 2.60
N TRP A 221 9.46 -6.25 3.82
CA TRP A 221 10.56 -6.62 4.70
C TRP A 221 10.06 -6.93 6.10
N ASP A 222 10.51 -8.05 6.67
CA ASP A 222 10.30 -8.41 8.08
C ASP A 222 11.27 -7.65 8.99
N ASP A 223 12.40 -7.17 8.45
CA ASP A 223 13.30 -6.24 9.15
C ASP A 223 14.06 -5.42 8.11
N PHE A 224 13.55 -4.24 7.77
CA PHE A 224 14.17 -3.32 6.84
C PHE A 224 15.37 -2.60 7.46
N HIS A 225 16.43 -2.42 6.67
CA HIS A 225 17.62 -1.66 7.04
C HIS A 225 17.96 -0.62 5.97
N TRP A 226 17.85 0.66 6.33
CA TRP A 226 18.01 1.78 5.39
C TRP A 226 19.35 1.79 4.62
N ILE A 227 20.45 1.31 5.24
CA ILE A 227 21.77 1.20 4.60
C ILE A 227 21.76 0.32 3.35
N GLY A 228 21.05 -0.80 3.35
CA GLY A 228 21.15 -1.74 2.24
C GLY A 228 20.29 -3.01 2.38
N PRO A 229 20.04 -3.70 1.25
CA PRO A 229 19.26 -4.93 1.23
C PRO A 229 19.99 -6.09 1.93
N ASP A 230 21.33 -6.11 1.94
CA ASP A 230 22.13 -7.16 2.59
C ASP A 230 22.00 -7.15 4.12
N ASP A 231 21.65 -6.00 4.71
CA ASP A 231 21.38 -5.82 6.13
C ASP A 231 19.89 -5.98 6.48
N SER A 232 19.05 -6.20 5.47
CA SER A 232 17.61 -6.32 5.60
C SER A 232 17.15 -7.79 5.55
N GLN A 233 15.97 -8.07 6.12
CA GLN A 233 15.31 -9.37 6.01
C GLN A 233 14.05 -9.21 5.16
N ILE A 234 14.07 -9.77 3.95
CA ILE A 234 12.92 -9.74 3.04
C ILE A 234 11.84 -10.68 3.57
N HIS A 235 10.58 -10.21 3.54
CA HIS A 235 9.43 -11.05 3.88
C HIS A 235 9.28 -12.18 2.87
N THR A 236 8.74 -13.34 3.28
CA THR A 236 8.38 -14.43 2.37
C THR A 236 6.86 -14.58 2.27
N PHE A 237 6.29 -14.07 1.18
CA PHE A 237 4.85 -14.16 0.93
C PHE A 237 4.42 -15.62 0.77
N THR A 238 3.43 -16.03 1.55
CA THR A 238 2.91 -17.40 1.56
C THR A 238 1.40 -17.38 1.38
N GLU A 239 0.91 -18.19 0.44
CA GLU A 239 -0.51 -18.34 0.19
C GLU A 239 -1.29 -18.67 1.47
N GLY A 240 -2.41 -17.99 1.67
CA GLY A 240 -3.27 -18.15 2.84
C GLY A 240 -2.86 -17.33 4.06
N ASN A 241 -1.69 -16.68 4.05
CA ASN A 241 -1.36 -15.68 5.06
C ASN A 241 -2.14 -14.39 4.83
N THR A 242 -2.25 -13.60 5.88
CA THR A 242 -2.82 -12.25 5.84
C THR A 242 -1.70 -11.24 6.01
N ILE A 243 -1.79 -10.11 5.32
CA ILE A 243 -0.94 -8.94 5.53
C ILE A 243 -1.77 -7.74 5.93
N GLY A 244 -1.16 -6.79 6.63
CA GLY A 244 -1.69 -5.45 6.83
C GLY A 244 -1.35 -4.59 5.62
N LEU A 245 -2.37 -4.01 4.99
CA LEU A 245 -2.19 -3.13 3.85
C LEU A 245 -3.06 -1.89 4.01
N GLY A 246 -2.47 -0.76 3.68
CA GLY A 246 -3.09 0.55 3.72
C GLY A 246 -2.68 1.38 2.53
N TRP A 247 -3.52 2.33 2.15
CA TRP A 247 -3.10 3.40 1.26
C TRP A 247 -3.99 4.63 1.37
N VAL A 248 -3.44 5.76 0.92
CA VAL A 248 -4.12 7.04 0.75
C VAL A 248 -3.78 7.60 -0.63
N VAL A 249 -4.80 7.93 -1.41
CA VAL A 249 -4.64 8.68 -2.65
C VAL A 249 -4.81 10.16 -2.32
N HIS A 250 -3.77 10.94 -2.58
CA HIS A 250 -3.74 12.38 -2.31
C HIS A 250 -4.02 13.14 -3.60
N ASP A 251 -5.02 14.00 -3.52
CA ASP A 251 -5.39 15.00 -4.54
C ASP A 251 -5.18 16.36 -3.88
N MET A 252 -4.12 17.04 -4.29
CA MET A 252 -3.63 18.22 -3.58
C MET A 252 -4.13 19.51 -4.22
N ASP A 253 -4.44 19.50 -5.52
CA ASP A 253 -5.00 20.60 -6.32
C ASP A 253 -4.64 22.00 -5.82
N SER A 254 -3.34 22.31 -5.72
CA SER A 254 -2.90 23.65 -5.35
C SER A 254 -3.03 24.59 -6.56
N ALA A 255 -4.26 25.04 -6.84
CA ALA A 255 -4.56 25.99 -7.90
C ALA A 255 -3.89 27.37 -7.69
N GLU A 256 -3.35 27.65 -6.49
CA GLU A 256 -2.55 28.83 -6.17
C GLU A 256 -1.23 28.43 -5.47
N GLU A 257 -0.15 29.19 -5.71
CA GLU A 257 1.24 29.00 -5.19
C GLU A 257 1.36 28.81 -3.66
N ASP A 258 0.28 28.89 -2.91
CA ASP A 258 0.23 28.62 -1.47
C ASP A 258 -1.24 28.49 -1.06
N ASN A 259 -1.82 27.28 -1.13
CA ASN A 259 -3.15 27.02 -0.55
C ASN A 259 -3.11 27.02 1.00
N GLY A 260 -2.15 27.72 1.62
CA GLY A 260 -1.88 27.72 3.05
C GLY A 260 -1.51 26.32 3.59
N GLY A 261 -1.09 25.40 2.71
CA GLY A 261 -0.86 23.99 3.03
C GLY A 261 -2.12 23.13 3.17
N ALA A 262 -3.28 23.59 2.70
CA ALA A 262 -4.50 22.77 2.63
C ALA A 262 -4.48 21.91 1.35
N SER A 263 -4.55 20.59 1.53
CA SER A 263 -4.81 19.60 0.48
C SER A 263 -6.27 19.65 0.04
N ASP A 264 -6.55 19.46 -1.25
CA ASP A 264 -7.92 19.26 -1.76
C ASP A 264 -8.51 17.88 -1.41
N GLY A 265 -7.71 16.98 -0.84
CA GLY A 265 -8.19 15.86 -0.04
C GLY A 265 -7.24 14.68 0.01
N GLY A 266 -7.57 13.72 0.88
CA GLY A 266 -6.82 12.47 1.00
C GLY A 266 -7.79 11.32 1.23
N TRP A 267 -7.84 10.39 0.27
CA TRP A 267 -8.78 9.28 0.25
C TRP A 267 -8.09 7.99 0.69
N GLY A 268 -8.31 7.62 1.95
CA GLY A 268 -7.79 6.39 2.51
C GLY A 268 -8.67 5.18 2.24
N ILE A 269 -8.06 4.00 2.19
CA ILE A 269 -8.78 2.74 1.94
C ILE A 269 -9.78 2.36 3.06
N ASN A 270 -9.62 2.91 4.26
CA ASN A 270 -10.46 2.60 5.41
C ASN A 270 -10.75 3.88 6.23
N PRO A 271 -11.69 3.91 7.18
CA PRO A 271 -12.06 5.14 7.87
C PRO A 271 -11.05 5.60 8.95
N ASN A 272 -9.99 4.83 9.20
CA ASN A 272 -9.06 5.13 10.28
C ASN A 272 -7.77 5.75 9.75
N ILE A 273 -7.74 7.07 9.75
CA ILE A 273 -6.56 7.85 9.33
C ILE A 273 -5.28 7.39 10.03
N GLN A 274 -5.31 6.91 11.29
CA GLN A 274 -4.12 6.49 12.03
C GLN A 274 -3.29 5.38 11.35
N MET A 275 -3.84 4.75 10.31
CA MET A 275 -3.10 3.90 9.39
C MET A 275 -1.81 4.52 8.84
N TRP A 276 -1.75 5.85 8.69
CA TRP A 276 -0.53 6.56 8.29
C TRP A 276 0.61 6.46 9.32
N PHE A 277 0.27 6.22 10.58
CA PHE A 277 1.22 6.15 11.69
C PHE A 277 1.65 4.71 12.00
N ASP A 278 0.69 3.78 12.04
CA ASP A 278 0.95 2.36 12.31
C ASP A 278 0.00 1.44 11.54
N CYS A 279 0.45 0.21 11.30
CA CYS A 279 -0.38 -0.80 10.63
C CYS A 279 -1.26 -1.62 11.56
N GLY A 280 -1.26 -1.34 12.87
CA GLY A 280 -2.35 -1.79 13.76
C GLY A 280 -3.72 -1.24 13.31
N ASN A 281 -3.71 -0.18 12.50
CA ASN A 281 -4.88 0.45 11.87
C ASN A 281 -4.99 0.18 10.35
N CYS A 282 -4.11 -0.64 9.77
CA CYS A 282 -4.23 -1.10 8.37
C CYS A 282 -5.40 -2.06 8.18
N SER A 283 -5.81 -2.26 6.94
CA SER A 283 -6.81 -3.26 6.58
C SER A 283 -6.17 -4.60 6.26
N ASP A 284 -6.88 -5.67 6.55
CA ASP A 284 -6.40 -7.03 6.32
C ASP A 284 -6.62 -7.45 4.87
N PHE A 285 -5.58 -7.98 4.25
CA PHE A 285 -5.68 -8.62 2.95
C PHE A 285 -5.18 -10.06 3.00
N LEU A 286 -6.00 -10.99 2.54
CA LEU A 286 -5.60 -12.37 2.35
C LEU A 286 -4.73 -12.52 1.09
N LEU A 287 -3.58 -13.17 1.23
CA LEU A 287 -2.78 -13.66 0.10
C LEU A 287 -3.49 -14.84 -0.53
N ALA A 288 -4.38 -14.56 -1.48
CA ALA A 288 -5.24 -15.59 -2.09
C ALA A 288 -4.43 -16.62 -2.89
N PRO A 289 -4.92 -17.87 -3.04
CA PRO A 289 -4.42 -18.79 -4.06
C PRO A 289 -4.62 -18.23 -5.48
N ILE A 290 -3.98 -18.86 -6.47
CA ILE A 290 -4.29 -18.61 -7.89
C ILE A 290 -5.79 -18.77 -8.12
N ASP A 291 -6.42 -17.73 -8.65
CA ASP A 291 -7.86 -17.70 -8.84
C ASP A 291 -8.27 -18.66 -9.97
N PRO A 292 -9.09 -19.69 -9.69
CA PRO A 292 -9.50 -20.67 -10.71
C PRO A 292 -10.45 -20.09 -11.76
N ARG A 293 -10.95 -18.86 -11.60
CA ARG A 293 -11.77 -18.14 -12.58
C ARG A 293 -10.93 -17.57 -13.73
N VAL A 294 -9.62 -17.40 -13.53
CA VAL A 294 -8.73 -16.76 -14.50
C VAL A 294 -7.99 -17.79 -15.36
N ASP A 295 -8.02 -17.59 -16.67
CA ASP A 295 -7.26 -18.39 -17.63
C ASP A 295 -5.97 -17.65 -18.06
N PHE A 296 -4.88 -17.98 -17.39
CA PHE A 296 -3.55 -17.42 -17.69
C PHE A 296 -2.94 -17.90 -19.01
N SER A 297 -3.58 -18.81 -19.76
CA SER A 297 -3.01 -19.32 -21.01
C SER A 297 -3.01 -18.31 -22.16
N ASN A 298 -3.82 -17.26 -22.06
CA ASN A 298 -3.93 -16.19 -23.07
C ASN A 298 -3.23 -14.89 -22.65
N VAL A 299 -2.61 -14.85 -21.47
CA VAL A 299 -1.82 -13.69 -21.01
C VAL A 299 -0.46 -13.76 -21.71
N PRO A 300 -0.06 -12.72 -22.46
CA PRO A 300 1.28 -12.64 -23.00
C PRO A 300 2.29 -12.73 -21.86
N THR A 301 3.18 -13.72 -21.90
CA THR A 301 4.23 -13.84 -20.88
C THR A 301 5.23 -12.71 -21.09
N ALA A 302 5.65 -12.02 -20.02
CA ALA A 302 6.74 -11.03 -20.04
C ALA A 302 8.11 -11.60 -20.49
N VAL A 303 8.18 -12.91 -20.71
CA VAL A 303 9.34 -13.59 -21.31
C VAL A 303 9.28 -13.47 -22.83
N GLU A 304 9.77 -12.35 -23.38
CA GLU A 304 10.20 -12.38 -24.79
C GLU A 304 11.36 -13.38 -24.95
N ASP A 305 11.34 -14.16 -26.04
CA ASP A 305 12.30 -15.24 -26.36
C ASP A 305 13.79 -14.80 -26.42
N ASP A 306 14.09 -13.49 -26.30
CA ASP A 306 15.43 -12.91 -26.44
C ASP A 306 15.92 -12.06 -25.25
N SER A 307 15.22 -12.04 -24.10
CA SER A 307 15.75 -11.32 -22.93
C SER A 307 16.73 -12.18 -22.11
N TRP A 308 17.80 -11.56 -21.62
CA TRP A 308 18.94 -12.18 -20.91
C TRP A 308 18.57 -12.96 -19.62
N GLY A 309 17.29 -13.02 -19.25
CA GLY A 309 16.77 -13.68 -18.05
C GLY A 309 16.98 -15.19 -17.99
N ARG A 310 17.13 -15.89 -19.13
CA ARG A 310 17.36 -17.35 -19.12
C ARG A 310 18.76 -17.79 -18.64
N ILE A 311 19.75 -16.90 -18.60
CA ILE A 311 21.12 -17.32 -18.24
C ILE A 311 21.33 -17.48 -16.72
N LYS A 312 20.51 -16.83 -15.88
CA LYS A 312 20.71 -16.87 -14.42
C LYS A 312 20.00 -18.02 -13.68
N ALA A 313 19.04 -18.69 -14.30
CA ALA A 313 18.31 -19.80 -13.67
C ALA A 313 19.07 -21.16 -13.71
N VAL A 314 20.25 -21.23 -14.33
CA VAL A 314 20.97 -22.52 -14.57
C VAL A 314 22.16 -22.75 -13.63
N TYR A 315 22.50 -21.80 -12.74
CA TYR A 315 23.64 -21.95 -11.83
C TYR A 315 23.28 -21.69 -10.36
N ILE A 316 22.36 -22.49 -9.83
CA ILE A 316 22.34 -22.84 -8.41
C ILE A 316 22.10 -24.36 -8.33
N GLN A 317 23.19 -25.12 -8.31
CA GLN A 317 23.28 -26.49 -7.78
C GLN A 317 24.32 -26.49 -6.66
#